data_AF-G7WHR8-F1
#
_entry.id   AF-G7WHR8-F1
#
_cell.length_a   1.000
_cell.length_b   1.000
_cell.length_c   1.000
_cell.angle_alpha   90.00
_cell.angle_beta   90.00
_cell.angle_gamma   90.00
#
_symmetry.space_group_name_H-M   'P 1'
#
loop_
_entity.id
_entity.type
_entity.pdbx_description
1 polymer ?
#
loop_
_entity_poly.entity_id
_entity_poly.type
_entity_poly.pdbx_seq_one_letter_code
_entity_poly.pdbx_strand_id
1 'polypeptide(L)'
;MKRADYHIHSDFSPDSTLTMDQACENAISLGLKELCFTDHFEIAGDIVIDYGKYRQAVLRARGGMESSYHSRLDWKWVFDIIVFLNI
;
A
#
# COMPACT_ATOMS: atom_id res chain seq x y z
N MET A 1 5.73 -19.76 7.99
CA MET A 1 6.47 -18.67 7.30
C MET A 1 5.50 -17.52 7.12
N LYS A 2 5.85 -16.29 7.55
CA LYS A 2 5.03 -15.11 7.27
C LYS A 2 4.97 -14.90 5.76
N ARG A 3 3.77 -14.71 5.20
CA ARG A 3 3.56 -14.37 3.79
C ARG A 3 3.38 -12.87 3.69
N ALA A 4 4.28 -12.18 3.02
CA ALA A 4 4.25 -10.74 2.90
C ALA A 4 4.80 -10.30 1.55
N ASP A 5 4.37 -9.13 1.12
CA ASP A 5 4.91 -8.42 -0.04
C ASP A 5 5.28 -7.00 0.37
N TYR A 6 6.51 -6.59 0.06
CA TYR A 6 7.10 -5.33 0.53
C TYR A 6 7.49 -4.41 -0.64
N HIS A 7 7.01 -4.69 -1.85
CA HIS A 7 7.31 -3.88 -3.03
C HIS A 7 6.07 -3.78 -3.91
N ILE A 8 5.14 -2.90 -3.53
CA ILE A 8 3.87 -2.73 -4.26
C ILE A 8 3.66 -1.27 -4.63
N HIS A 9 3.32 -1.05 -5.89
CA HIS A 9 2.95 0.24 -6.45
C HIS A 9 1.43 0.35 -6.54
N SER A 10 0.89 1.41 -5.96
CA SER A 10 -0.51 1.81 -6.05
C SER A 10 -0.75 2.78 -7.20
N ASP A 11 -1.99 3.19 -7.41
CA ASP A 11 -2.41 4.22 -8.37
C ASP A 11 -1.87 5.64 -8.07
N PHE A 12 -1.12 5.80 -6.99
CA PHE A 12 -0.31 6.99 -6.74
C PHE A 12 1.06 6.95 -7.44
N SER A 13 1.52 5.77 -7.85
CA SER A 13 2.70 5.58 -8.68
C SER A 13 2.32 5.76 -10.16
N PRO A 14 3.13 6.46 -10.99
CA PRO A 14 2.80 6.73 -12.40
C PRO A 14 2.74 5.47 -13.28
N ASP A 15 3.30 4.36 -12.81
CA ASP A 15 3.41 3.08 -13.50
C ASP A 15 2.39 2.03 -13.02
N SER A 16 1.45 2.39 -12.14
CA SER A 16 0.45 1.48 -11.63
C SER A 16 -0.96 2.09 -11.68
N THR A 17 -1.95 1.20 -11.79
CA THR A 17 -3.38 1.55 -11.74
C THR A 17 -4.10 0.82 -10.60
N LEU A 18 -3.36 0.13 -9.73
CA LEU A 18 -3.90 -0.69 -8.66
C LEU A 18 -4.19 0.18 -7.43
N THR A 19 -5.45 0.32 -7.01
CA THR A 19 -5.73 1.13 -5.81
C THR A 19 -5.23 0.41 -4.55
N MET A 20 -4.92 1.17 -3.49
CA MET A 20 -4.52 0.57 -2.20
C MET A 20 -5.58 -0.40 -1.65
N ASP A 21 -6.87 -0.07 -1.80
CA ASP A 21 -7.97 -0.94 -1.37
C ASP A 21 -7.98 -2.27 -2.14
N GLN A 22 -7.81 -2.22 -3.47
CA GLN A 22 -7.72 -3.42 -4.31
C GLN A 22 -6.49 -4.27 -3.97
N ALA A 23 -5.33 -3.64 -3.76
CA ALA A 23 -4.12 -4.33 -3.33
C ALA A 23 -4.33 -5.06 -1.99
N CYS A 24 -4.99 -4.40 -1.05
CA CYS A 24 -5.38 -4.98 0.23
C CYS A 24 -6.31 -6.18 0.04
N GLU A 25 -7.42 -6.04 -0.70
CA GLU A 25 -8.37 -7.13 -1.02
C GLU A 25 -7.68 -8.34 -1.66
N ASN A 26 -6.79 -8.09 -2.63
CA ASN A 26 -6.01 -9.13 -3.30
C ASN A 26 -5.10 -9.86 -2.29
N ALA A 27 -4.39 -9.13 -1.44
CA ALA A 27 -3.56 -9.72 -0.40
C ALA A 27 -4.37 -10.57 0.60
N ILE A 28 -5.62 -10.17 0.88
CA ILE A 28 -6.54 -10.97 1.69
C ILE A 28 -6.80 -12.31 1.02
N SER A 29 -7.18 -12.25 -0.26
CA SER A 29 -7.53 -13.44 -1.05
C SER A 29 -6.34 -14.41 -1.19
N LEU A 30 -5.12 -13.88 -1.29
CA LEU A 30 -3.87 -14.64 -1.39
C LEU A 30 -3.36 -15.17 -0.04
N GLY A 31 -3.98 -14.77 1.07
CA GLY A 31 -3.56 -15.16 2.41
C GLY A 31 -2.22 -14.57 2.83
N LEU A 32 -1.85 -13.41 2.27
CA LEU A 32 -0.77 -12.58 2.82
C LEU A 32 -1.15 -12.13 4.24
N LYS A 33 -0.18 -11.66 5.02
CA LYS A 33 -0.34 -11.21 6.41
C LYS A 33 0.20 -9.81 6.66
N GLU A 34 1.00 -9.32 5.73
CA GLU A 34 1.64 -8.01 5.76
C GLU A 34 1.79 -7.53 4.30
N LEU A 35 1.67 -6.22 4.10
CA LEU A 35 1.85 -5.52 2.82
C LEU A 35 2.58 -4.20 3.07
N CYS A 36 3.52 -3.85 2.20
CA CYS A 36 4.19 -2.54 2.19
C CYS A 36 4.05 -1.89 0.81
N PHE A 37 3.53 -0.67 0.76
CA PHE A 37 3.47 0.12 -0.48
C PHE A 37 4.77 0.93 -0.63
N THR A 38 5.33 0.93 -1.83
CA THR A 38 6.60 1.57 -2.20
C THR A 38 6.42 2.37 -3.48
N ASP A 39 5.42 3.26 -3.50
CA ASP A 39 5.12 4.10 -4.67
C ASP A 39 6.32 4.96 -5.09
N HIS A 40 6.46 5.17 -6.40
CA HIS A 40 7.49 6.07 -6.90
C HIS A 40 7.19 7.51 -6.50
N PHE A 41 8.23 8.17 -5.99
CA PHE A 41 8.23 9.62 -5.78
C PHE A 41 9.37 10.20 -6.62
N GLU A 42 9.10 10.37 -7.90
CA GLU A 42 10.06 10.95 -8.82
C GLU A 42 9.97 12.48 -8.75
N ILE A 43 11.00 13.13 -8.18
CA ILE A 43 11.20 14.58 -8.27
C ILE A 43 11.84 14.92 -9.64
N ALA A 44 11.48 14.17 -10.68
CA ALA A 44 12.00 14.30 -12.04
C ALA A 44 10.85 14.56 -13.00
N GLY A 45 10.15 15.68 -12.79
CA GLY A 45 9.04 16.14 -13.63
C GLY A 45 7.99 16.89 -12.82
N ASP A 46 7.02 17.51 -13.51
CA ASP A 46 5.89 18.25 -12.90
C ASP A 46 4.90 17.36 -12.11
N ILE A 47 5.29 16.13 -11.74
CA ILE A 47 4.47 15.18 -11.00
C ILE A 47 4.52 15.55 -9.52
N VAL A 48 3.56 16.37 -9.10
CA VAL A 48 3.34 16.70 -7.69
C VAL A 48 2.34 15.71 -7.10
N ILE A 49 2.81 14.79 -6.25
CA ILE A 49 1.92 13.92 -5.48
C ILE A 49 1.26 14.75 -4.37
N ASP A 50 -0.09 14.75 -4.36
CA ASP A 50 -0.87 15.30 -3.26
C ASP A 50 -0.76 14.38 -2.03
N TYR A 51 0.16 14.72 -1.13
CA TYR A 51 0.40 13.96 0.10
C TYR A 51 -0.85 13.85 0.98
N GLY A 52 -1.75 14.83 0.93
CA GLY A 52 -3.02 14.79 1.65
C GLY A 52 -3.93 13.67 1.14
N LYS A 53 -4.07 13.55 -0.19
CA LYS A 53 -4.80 12.46 -0.84
C LYS A 53 -4.14 11.11 -0.61
N TYR A 54 -2.82 11.05 -0.71
CA TYR A 54 -2.06 9.82 -0.43
C TYR A 54 -2.35 9.32 0.99
N ARG A 55 -2.17 10.19 2.00
CA ARG A 55 -2.43 9.86 3.40
C ARG A 55 -3.88 9.43 3.65
N GLN A 56 -4.85 10.06 2.99
CA GLN A 56 -6.26 9.66 3.09
C GLN A 56 -6.48 8.24 2.55
N ALA A 57 -5.88 7.89 1.41
CA ALA A 57 -5.97 6.55 0.84
C ALA A 57 -5.38 5.49 1.78
N VAL A 58 -4.21 5.76 2.37
CA VAL A 58 -3.59 4.88 3.39
C VAL A 58 -4.55 4.61 4.55
N LEU A 59 -5.17 5.67 5.10
CA LEU A 59 -6.10 5.54 6.23
C LEU A 59 -7.38 4.78 5.88
N ARG A 60 -7.90 4.95 4.65
CA ARG A 60 -9.08 4.20 4.18
C ARG A 60 -8.77 2.73 3.99
N ALA A 61 -7.69 2.40 3.28
CA ALA A 61 -7.24 1.02 3.08
C ALA A 61 -7.03 0.33 4.43
N ARG A 62 -6.44 1.04 5.40
CA ARG A 62 -6.31 0.57 6.77
C ARG A 62 -7.67 0.25 7.41
N GLY A 63 -8.63 1.18 7.37
CA GLY A 63 -9.96 0.97 7.94
C GLY A 63 -10.72 -0.22 7.32
N GLY A 64 -10.66 -0.37 5.99
CA GLY A 64 -11.31 -1.48 5.27
C GLY A 64 -10.72 -2.84 5.64
N MET A 65 -9.40 -2.92 5.71
CA MET A 65 -8.68 -4.13 6.13
C MET A 65 -8.93 -4.48 7.60
N GLU A 66 -8.90 -3.51 8.53
CA GLU A 66 -9.21 -3.74 9.94
C GLU A 66 -10.62 -4.34 10.09
N SER A 67 -11.62 -3.80 9.37
CA SER A 67 -12.97 -4.35 9.35
C SER A 67 -13.02 -5.78 8.83
N SER A 68 -12.28 -6.08 7.77
CA SER A 68 -12.25 -7.40 7.11
C SER A 68 -11.50 -8.47 7.91
N TYR A 69 -10.54 -8.08 8.75
CA TYR A 69 -9.64 -9.00 9.48
C TYR A 69 -9.88 -9.13 10.98
N HIS A 70 -10.91 -8.49 11.55
CA HIS A 70 -11.22 -8.46 13.00
C HIS A 70 -11.22 -9.83 13.73
N SER A 71 -11.23 -10.96 13.00
CA SER A 71 -11.19 -12.32 13.55
C SER A 71 -9.82 -13.04 13.51
N ARG A 72 -8.76 -12.46 12.93
CA ARG A 72 -7.45 -13.13 12.78
C ARG A 72 -6.32 -12.33 13.42
N LEU A 73 -5.94 -12.73 14.64
CA LEU A 73 -4.90 -12.15 15.51
C LEU A 73 -3.47 -12.07 14.93
N ASP A 74 -3.24 -12.56 13.71
CA ASP A 74 -1.93 -12.72 13.09
C ASP A 74 -1.59 -11.67 12.02
N TRP A 75 -2.47 -10.72 11.74
CA TRP A 75 -2.14 -9.66 10.79
C TRP A 75 -1.21 -8.64 11.45
N LYS A 76 -0.01 -8.47 10.88
CA LYS A 76 0.95 -7.44 11.31
C LYS A 76 1.06 -6.38 10.23
N TRP A 77 0.82 -5.14 10.63
CA TRP A 77 0.93 -3.99 9.76
C TRP A 77 2.38 -3.53 9.69
N VAL A 78 2.94 -3.48 8.49
CA VAL A 78 4.16 -2.72 8.23
C VAL A 78 3.87 -1.84 7.04
N PHE A 79 3.45 -0.61 7.33
CA PHE A 79 3.27 0.43 6.33
C PHE A 79 4.50 1.33 6.40
N ASP A 80 5.53 0.99 5.63
CA ASP A 80 6.74 1.82 5.51
C ASP A 80 6.80 2.34 4.08
N ILE A 81 6.54 3.63 3.88
CA ILE A 81 6.64 4.24 2.57
C ILE A 81 8.13 4.44 2.32
N ILE A 82 8.75 3.46 1.70
CA ILE A 82 10.10 3.65 1.14
C ILE A 82 9.89 4.28 -0.22
N VAL A 83 9.98 5.61 -0.23
CA VAL A 83 10.19 6.37 -1.44
C VAL A 83 11.52 5.92 -2.05
N PHE A 84 11.46 5.14 -3.13
CA PHE A 84 12.64 4.93 -3.96
C PHE A 84 12.77 6.13 -4.90
N LEU A 85 13.73 7.00 -4.58
CA LEU A 85 14.42 7.79 -5.59
C LEU A 85 15.23 6.77 -6.40
N ASN A 86 14.93 6.62 -7.70
CA ASN A 86 15.82 5.95 -8.63
C ASN A 86 17.15 6.74 -8.63
N ILE A 87 18.14 6.28 -7.84
CA ILE A 87 19.54 6.72 -7.92
C ILE A 87 20.26 5.91 -8.99
#